data_AF-A0A7Y4XLL6-F1
#
_entry.id   AF-A0A7Y4XLL6-F1
#
_cell.length_a   1.000
_cell.length_b   1.000
_cell.length_c   1.000
_cell.angle_alpha   90.00
_cell.angle_beta   90.00
_cell.angle_gamma   90.00
#
_symmetry.space_group_name_H-M   'P 1'
#
loop_
_entity.id
_entity.type
_entity.pdbx_description
1 polymer ?
#
loop_
_entity_poly.entity_id
_entity_poly.type
_entity_poly.pdbx_seq_one_letter_code
_entity_poly.pdbx_strand_id
1 'polypeptide(L)'
;MTTKVTVTTIFHCSLERAFKTPILCDVSKVHTGYGPMPKVTHCTDDENWGKPGYSKKVFVAKSLSQKGGWASNDKVLERIENQYWKIEVSNFQWDSPNSLVNGKPQNRHGKEF
;
A
#
# COMPACT_ATOMS: atom_id res chain seq x y z
N MET A 1 -11.42 -4.82 16.61
CA MET A 1 -10.15 -5.19 17.27
C MET A 1 -9.12 -4.13 16.91
N THR A 2 -8.34 -3.64 17.88
CA THR A 2 -7.29 -2.63 17.65
C THR A 2 -5.96 -3.18 18.17
N THR A 3 -4.94 -3.20 17.31
CA THR A 3 -3.58 -3.64 17.67
C THR A 3 -2.63 -2.46 17.46
N LYS A 4 -1.75 -2.21 18.44
CA LYS A 4 -0.74 -1.15 18.38
C LYS A 4 0.64 -1.77 18.55
N VAL A 5 1.55 -1.44 17.63
CA VAL A 5 2.96 -1.86 17.66
C VAL A 5 3.83 -0.60 17.56
N THR A 6 4.92 -0.56 18.33
CA THR A 6 5.91 0.52 18.29
C THR A 6 7.26 -0.07 17.91
N VAL A 7 7.91 0.51 16.90
CA VAL A 7 9.26 0.13 16.46
C VAL A 7 10.12 1.39 16.47
N THR A 8 11.35 1.28 16.99
CA THR A 8 12.30 2.39 17.10
C THR A 8 13.65 1.99 16.54
N THR A 9 14.32 2.91 15.86
CA THR A 9 15.69 2.74 15.36
C THR A 9 16.38 4.09 15.24
N ILE A 10 17.70 4.10 15.05
CA ILE A 10 18.51 5.32 14.87
C ILE A 10 18.90 5.45 13.39
N PHE A 11 18.58 6.59 12.79
CA PHE A 11 18.98 6.91 11.43
C PHE A 11 20.14 7.91 11.43
N HIS A 12 21.28 7.52 10.87
CA HIS A 12 22.43 8.41 10.69
C HIS A 12 22.25 9.28 9.43
N CYS A 13 21.29 10.20 9.47
CA CYS A 13 21.00 11.15 8.41
C CYS A 13 20.38 12.45 8.95
N SER A 14 20.10 13.40 8.07
CA SER A 14 19.38 14.63 8.46
C SER A 14 17.94 14.33 8.89
N LEU A 15 17.40 15.16 9.77
CA LEU A 15 16.01 15.06 10.24
C LEU A 15 15.03 15.05 9.07
N GLU A 16 15.22 15.95 8.10
CA GLU A 16 14.41 16.05 6.90
C GLU A 16 14.41 14.74 6.08
N ARG A 17 15.58 14.12 5.90
CA ARG A 17 15.69 12.85 5.17
C ARG A 17 14.98 11.73 5.94
N ALA A 18 15.11 11.68 7.25
CA ALA A 18 14.45 10.69 8.09
C ALA A 18 12.91 10.77 7.97
N PHE A 19 12.35 11.98 7.90
CA PHE A 19 10.90 12.17 7.82
C PHE A 19 10.32 12.06 6.41
N LYS A 20 11.06 12.45 5.36
CA LYS A 20 10.54 12.43 3.99
C LYS A 20 10.69 11.06 3.32
N THR A 21 11.83 10.40 3.51
CA THR A 21 12.21 9.21 2.72
C THR A 21 11.21 8.05 2.84
N PRO A 22 10.75 7.64 4.04
CA PRO A 22 9.92 6.43 4.17
C PRO A 22 8.56 6.54 3.48
N ILE A 23 7.98 7.74 3.39
CA ILE A 23 6.61 7.96 2.90
C ILE A 23 6.55 8.56 1.49
N LEU A 24 7.53 9.41 1.15
CA LEU A 24 7.57 10.12 -0.13
C LEU A 24 8.47 9.43 -1.17
N CYS A 25 9.15 8.33 -0.82
CA CYS A 25 9.86 7.56 -1.82
C CYS A 25 8.87 6.91 -2.81
N ASP A 26 9.39 6.66 -4.02
CA ASP A 26 8.70 5.84 -4.99
C ASP A 26 8.63 4.39 -4.49
N VAL A 27 7.45 4.02 -4.01
CA VAL A 27 7.21 2.71 -3.38
C VAL A 27 7.43 1.56 -4.36
N SER A 28 7.27 1.77 -5.67
CA SER A 28 7.51 0.73 -6.68
C SER A 28 8.98 0.30 -6.75
N LYS A 29 9.90 1.16 -6.30
CA LYS A 29 11.34 0.88 -6.30
C LYS A 29 11.83 0.19 -5.02
N VAL A 30 11.06 0.28 -3.93
CA VAL A 30 11.44 -0.28 -2.62
C VAL A 30 10.65 -1.54 -2.28
N HIS A 31 9.38 -1.63 -2.68
CA HIS A 31 8.54 -2.80 -2.44
C HIS A 31 8.66 -3.76 -3.63
N THR A 32 9.83 -4.36 -3.78
CA THR A 32 10.19 -5.20 -4.94
C THR A 32 9.61 -6.61 -4.87
N GLY A 33 8.83 -6.93 -3.84
CA GLY A 33 8.29 -8.26 -3.59
C GLY A 33 9.33 -9.23 -3.01
N TYR A 34 8.87 -10.18 -2.20
CA TYR A 34 9.68 -11.28 -1.65
C TYR A 34 8.77 -12.44 -1.27
N GLY A 35 9.09 -13.64 -1.77
CA GLY A 35 8.26 -14.83 -1.56
C GLY A 35 6.81 -14.63 -2.04
N PRO A 36 5.79 -14.82 -1.17
CA PRO A 36 4.39 -14.64 -1.56
C PRO A 36 4.00 -13.17 -1.76
N MET A 37 4.77 -12.23 -1.19
CA MET A 37 4.45 -10.81 -1.23
C MET A 37 4.64 -10.27 -2.65
N PRO A 38 3.59 -9.75 -3.31
CA PRO A 38 3.72 -9.20 -4.63
C PRO A 38 4.54 -7.91 -4.60
N LYS A 39 5.25 -7.64 -5.70
CA LYS A 39 5.92 -6.34 -5.87
C LYS A 39 4.90 -5.24 -6.17
N VAL A 40 5.15 -4.02 -5.69
CA VAL A 40 4.42 -2.83 -6.13
C VAL A 40 4.89 -2.46 -7.53
N THR A 41 3.95 -2.15 -8.42
CA THR A 41 4.25 -1.81 -9.82
C THR A 41 4.14 -0.32 -10.08
N HIS A 42 3.12 0.33 -9.54
CA HIS A 42 2.87 1.75 -9.70
C HIS A 42 1.84 2.24 -8.69
N CYS A 43 1.66 3.56 -8.66
CA CYS A 43 0.56 4.23 -7.98
C CYS A 43 -0.27 5.04 -8.98
N THR A 44 -1.51 5.32 -8.63
CA THR A 44 -2.38 6.28 -9.34
C THR A 44 -3.04 7.22 -8.35
N ASP A 45 -3.62 8.31 -8.85
CA ASP A 45 -4.26 9.37 -8.07
C ASP A 45 -3.29 10.02 -7.06
N ASP A 46 -1.98 10.02 -7.36
CA ASP A 46 -0.91 10.41 -6.46
C ASP A 46 -0.33 11.81 -6.71
N GLU A 47 -0.98 12.64 -7.54
CA GLU A 47 -0.50 13.98 -7.90
C GLU A 47 -0.32 14.89 -6.68
N ASN A 48 -1.11 14.65 -5.64
CA ASN A 48 -1.06 15.38 -4.37
C ASN A 48 -0.55 14.53 -3.21
N TRP A 49 0.11 13.40 -3.51
CA TRP A 49 0.65 12.52 -2.48
C TRP A 49 1.60 13.28 -1.54
N GLY A 50 1.42 13.05 -0.23
CA GLY A 50 2.17 13.75 0.80
C GLY A 50 1.49 14.99 1.40
N LYS A 51 0.33 15.40 0.86
CA LYS A 51 -0.51 16.47 1.44
C LYS A 51 -1.64 15.86 2.27
N PRO A 52 -1.92 16.36 3.49
CA PRO A 52 -3.07 15.90 4.28
C PRO A 52 -4.39 15.98 3.51
N GLY A 53 -5.24 14.98 3.70
CA GLY A 53 -6.54 14.84 3.03
C GLY A 53 -6.49 14.08 1.70
N TYR A 54 -5.32 14.00 1.05
CA TYR A 54 -5.16 13.30 -0.23
C TYR A 54 -4.77 11.83 -0.04
N SER A 55 -5.09 11.05 -1.06
CA SER A 55 -4.85 9.61 -1.11
C SER A 55 -4.12 9.24 -2.38
N LYS A 56 -3.62 8.00 -2.44
CA LYS A 56 -3.19 7.33 -3.68
C LYS A 56 -3.69 5.89 -3.69
N LYS A 57 -3.80 5.30 -4.87
CA LYS A 57 -4.01 3.86 -5.04
C LYS A 57 -2.67 3.16 -5.27
N VAL A 58 -2.47 2.02 -4.63
CA VAL A 58 -1.27 1.19 -4.80
C VAL A 58 -1.60 -0.04 -5.63
N PHE A 59 -0.82 -0.30 -6.66
CA PHE A 59 -0.98 -1.44 -7.54
C PHE A 59 0.18 -2.42 -7.41
N VAL A 60 -0.13 -3.71 -7.47
CA VAL A 60 0.85 -4.78 -7.31
C VAL A 60 0.82 -5.75 -8.47
N ALA A 61 1.96 -6.41 -8.72
CA ALA A 61 2.02 -7.49 -9.69
C ALA A 61 1.26 -8.72 -9.18
N LYS A 62 0.87 -9.61 -10.10
CA LYS A 62 0.38 -10.93 -9.72
C LYS A 62 1.45 -11.71 -8.97
N SER A 63 1.07 -12.38 -7.89
CA SER A 63 1.92 -13.33 -7.15
C SER A 63 1.15 -14.63 -6.87
N LEU A 64 1.76 -15.55 -6.13
CA LEU A 64 1.12 -16.79 -5.71
C LEU A 64 -0.11 -16.56 -4.84
N SER A 65 -0.13 -15.49 -4.05
CA SER A 65 -1.20 -15.18 -3.09
C SER A 65 -2.09 -14.02 -3.50
N GLN A 66 -1.80 -13.34 -4.61
CA GLN A 66 -2.50 -12.13 -5.03
C GLN A 66 -2.68 -12.10 -6.56
N LYS A 67 -3.88 -11.78 -7.05
CA LYS A 67 -4.17 -11.74 -8.51
C LYS A 67 -3.46 -10.60 -9.24
N GLY A 68 -2.96 -9.61 -8.51
CA GLY A 68 -2.38 -8.38 -9.04
C GLY A 68 -3.46 -7.33 -9.31
N GLY A 69 -3.03 -6.10 -9.62
CA GLY A 69 -3.92 -4.96 -9.77
C GLY A 69 -3.97 -4.08 -8.52
N TRP A 70 -5.09 -3.40 -8.29
CA TRP A 70 -5.27 -2.50 -7.15
C TRP A 70 -5.24 -3.29 -5.84
N ALA A 71 -4.34 -2.92 -4.93
CA ALA A 71 -4.11 -3.65 -3.69
C ALA A 71 -4.61 -2.90 -2.44
N SER A 72 -4.44 -1.58 -2.40
CA SER A 72 -4.83 -0.75 -1.26
C SER A 72 -4.97 0.71 -1.64
N ASN A 73 -5.58 1.48 -0.73
CA ASN A 73 -5.53 2.93 -0.71
C ASN A 73 -4.65 3.39 0.44
N ASP A 74 -3.73 4.30 0.16
CA ASP A 74 -3.00 5.01 1.19
C ASP A 74 -3.58 6.43 1.27
N LYS A 75 -3.83 6.94 2.48
CA LYS A 75 -4.35 8.29 2.72
C LYS A 75 -3.50 9.01 3.76
N VAL A 76 -3.13 10.26 3.47
CA VAL A 76 -2.46 11.12 4.45
C VAL A 76 -3.54 11.76 5.32
N LEU A 77 -3.60 11.38 6.59
CA LEU A 77 -4.51 11.98 7.56
C LEU A 77 -3.94 13.26 8.14
N GLU A 78 -2.65 13.22 8.48
CA GLU A 78 -1.96 14.33 9.14
C GLU A 78 -0.47 14.30 8.82
N ARG A 79 0.13 15.47 8.73
CA ARG A 79 1.57 15.64 8.55
C ARG A 79 2.02 16.88 9.32
N ILE A 80 2.91 16.68 10.29
CA ILE A 80 3.64 17.76 10.95
C ILE A 80 5.09 17.66 10.49
N GLU A 81 5.55 18.67 9.75
CA GLU A 81 6.85 18.63 9.09
C GLU A 81 7.98 18.37 10.10
N ASN A 82 8.84 17.42 9.78
CA ASN A 82 9.97 16.98 10.62
C ASN A 82 9.58 16.53 12.05
N GLN A 83 8.34 16.10 12.27
CA GLN A 83 7.89 15.56 13.57
C GLN A 83 7.14 14.24 13.46
N TYR A 84 6.08 14.15 12.64
CA TYR A 84 5.37 12.91 12.41
C TYR A 84 4.47 12.93 11.18
N TRP A 85 4.11 11.73 10.76
CA TRP A 85 3.11 11.45 9.75
C TRP A 85 2.05 10.53 10.34
N LYS A 86 0.79 10.79 10.01
CA LYS A 86 -0.32 9.88 10.26
C LYS A 86 -0.93 9.51 8.92
N ILE A 87 -0.80 8.24 8.57
CA ILE A 87 -1.35 7.68 7.34
C ILE A 87 -2.35 6.57 7.68
N GLU A 88 -3.36 6.44 6.84
CA GLU A 88 -4.24 5.28 6.82
C GLU A 88 -3.90 4.45 5.59
N VAL A 89 -3.87 3.12 5.76
CA VAL A 89 -3.91 2.19 4.65
C VAL A 89 -5.21 1.40 4.77
N SER A 90 -6.05 1.47 3.74
CA SER A 90 -7.39 0.92 3.75
C SER A 90 -7.76 0.26 2.41
N ASN A 91 -8.97 -0.31 2.34
CA ASN A 91 -9.51 -0.95 1.13
C ASN A 91 -8.63 -2.06 0.55
N PHE A 92 -8.01 -2.87 1.42
CA PHE A 92 -7.16 -3.98 1.02
C PHE A 92 -7.92 -4.98 0.14
N GLN A 93 -7.44 -5.14 -1.09
CA GLN A 93 -7.95 -6.15 -2.01
C GLN A 93 -7.06 -7.38 -1.85
N TRP A 94 -7.50 -8.36 -1.07
CA TRP A 94 -6.85 -9.66 -0.98
C TRP A 94 -7.78 -10.70 -1.57
N ASP A 95 -7.70 -10.87 -2.89
CA ASP A 95 -8.51 -11.85 -3.58
C ASP A 95 -7.99 -13.25 -3.26
N SER A 96 -8.55 -13.83 -2.20
CA SER A 96 -8.56 -15.29 -2.10
C SER A 96 -9.27 -15.87 -3.35
N PRO A 97 -8.99 -17.12 -3.75
CA PRO A 97 -9.65 -17.77 -4.88
C PRO A 97 -11.19 -17.85 -4.77
N ASN A 98 -11.82 -17.36 -3.69
CA ASN A 98 -13.27 -17.28 -3.49
C ASN A 98 -13.80 -15.85 -3.35
N SER A 99 -13.10 -14.85 -3.90
CA SER A 99 -13.62 -13.49 -4.04
C SER A 99 -14.84 -13.51 -4.98
N LEU A 100 -16.03 -13.34 -4.39
CA LEU A 100 -17.29 -13.25 -5.12
C LEU A 100 -17.33 -11.90 -5.86
N VAL A 101 -17.30 -11.93 -7.18
CA VAL A 101 -17.68 -10.78 -8.01
C VAL A 101 -19.16 -10.96 -8.32
N ASN A 102 -20.00 -9.98 -7.97
CA ASN A 102 -21.47 -10.04 -8.13
C ASN A 102 -22.14 -11.26 -7.46
N GLY A 103 -21.64 -11.71 -6.31
CA GLY A 103 -22.23 -12.83 -5.57
C GLY A 103 -22.03 -14.20 -6.22
N LYS A 104 -21.23 -14.32 -7.27
CA LYS A 104 -20.88 -15.60 -7.90
C LYS A 104 -19.40 -15.95 -7.70
N PRO A 105 -19.08 -17.20 -7.35
CA PRO A 105 -17.69 -17.66 -7.34
C PRO A 105 -17.18 -17.71 -8.78
N GLN A 106 -16.03 -17.08 -9.05
CA GLN A 106 -15.33 -17.22 -10.32
C GLN A 106 -14.10 -18.12 -10.15
N ASN A 107 -13.85 -19.01 -11.11
CA ASN A 107 -12.61 -19.77 -11.14
C ASN A 107 -11.42 -18.91 -11.62
N ARG A 108 -10.19 -19.42 -11.49
CA ARG A 108 -8.93 -18.74 -11.85
C ARG A 108 -8.84 -18.28 -13.33
N HIS A 109 -9.80 -18.65 -14.17
CA HIS A 109 -9.86 -18.32 -15.60
C HIS A 109 -11.03 -17.40 -15.97
N GLY A 110 -11.72 -16.80 -14.98
CA GLY A 110 -12.82 -15.86 -15.24
C GLY A 110 -14.05 -16.50 -15.88
N LYS A 111 -14.19 -17.82 -15.81
CA LYS A 111 -15.43 -18.50 -16.22
C LYS A 111 -16.36 -18.61 -15.01
N GLU A 112 -17.59 -18.12 -15.17
CA GLU A 112 -18.68 -18.32 -14.21
C GLU A 112 -18.97 -19.82 -14.06
N PHE A 113 -19.31 -20.25 -12.84
CA PHE A 113 -19.97 -21.53 -12.60
C PHE A 113 -21.47 -21.40 -12.92
#